data_AF-A0A7K5CKH3-F1
#
_entry.id   AF-A0A7K5CKH3-F1
#
_cell.length_a   1.000
_cell.length_b   1.000
_cell.length_c   1.000
_cell.angle_alpha   90.00
_cell.angle_beta   90.00
_cell.angle_gamma   90.00
#
_symmetry.space_group_name_H-M   'P 1'
#
loop_
_entity.id
_entity.type
_entity.pdbx_description
1 polymer ?
#
loop_
_entity_poly.entity_id
_entity_poly.type
_entity_poly.pdbx_seq_one_letter_code
_entity_poly.pdbx_strand_id
1 'polypeptide(L)'
;MAAAEKAQRYEAFVSDVLQRDLSVTPGVSGGFWGPQDAAAPLHTQVDLGCNFFVSAEVPDPRRVFVALGFGFFAELTLPEALRHLERRSSLLQR
;
A
#
# COMPACT_ATOMS: atom_id res chain seq x y z
N MET A 1 -32.58 4.20 -3.54
CA MET A 1 -31.88 5.39 -3.00
C MET A 1 -30.83 5.06 -1.93
N ALA A 2 -30.98 4.01 -1.10
CA ALA A 2 -30.05 3.70 0.00
C ALA A 2 -28.65 3.16 -0.40
N ALA A 3 -28.48 2.57 -1.59
CA ALA A 3 -27.19 2.02 -2.03
C ALA A 3 -26.19 3.11 -2.43
N ALA A 4 -26.67 4.20 -3.05
CA ALA A 4 -25.85 5.34 -3.44
C ALA A 4 -25.29 6.07 -2.20
N GLU A 5 -26.10 6.17 -1.14
CA GLU A 5 -25.67 6.77 0.13
C GLU A 5 -24.58 5.93 0.82
N LYS A 6 -24.67 4.59 0.77
CA LYS A 6 -23.62 3.70 1.31
C LYS A 6 -22.30 3.82 0.55
N ALA A 7 -22.36 3.92 -0.78
CA ALA A 7 -21.17 4.11 -1.61
C ALA A 7 -20.49 5.44 -1.31
N GLN A 8 -21.26 6.53 -1.22
CA GLN A 8 -20.74 7.86 -0.87
C GLN A 8 -20.12 7.89 0.53
N ARG A 9 -20.72 7.18 1.50
CA ARG A 9 -20.19 7.09 2.86
C ARG A 9 -18.88 6.29 2.91
N TYR A 10 -18.77 5.27 2.07
CA TYR A 10 -17.54 4.48 1.93
C TYR A 10 -16.43 5.27 1.25
N GLU A 11 -16.74 5.99 0.16
CA GLU A 11 -15.79 6.88 -0.52
C GLU A 11 -15.31 8.01 0.40
N ALA A 12 -16.21 8.61 1.18
CA ALA A 12 -15.84 9.63 2.16
C ALA A 12 -14.94 9.05 3.26
N PHE A 13 -15.25 7.86 3.76
CA PHE A 13 -14.42 7.17 4.76
C PHE A 13 -13.04 6.81 4.21
N VAL A 14 -12.98 6.26 3.00
CA VAL A 14 -11.72 5.92 2.33
C VAL A 14 -10.89 7.17 2.09
N SER A 15 -11.50 8.27 1.64
CA SER A 15 -10.79 9.55 1.44
C SER A 15 -10.26 10.12 2.75
N ASP A 16 -11.04 10.04 3.84
CA ASP A 16 -10.64 10.56 5.15
C ASP A 16 -9.48 9.75 5.73
N VAL A 17 -9.56 8.41 5.67
CA VAL A 17 -8.46 7.52 6.09
C VAL A 17 -7.21 7.77 5.24
N LEU A 18 -7.35 7.88 3.92
CA LEU A 18 -6.24 8.11 3.00
C LEU A 18 -5.55 9.47 3.26
N GLN A 19 -6.33 10.52 3.52
CA GLN A 19 -5.80 11.86 3.86
C GLN A 19 -5.12 11.88 5.22
N ARG A 20 -5.65 11.12 6.19
CA ARG A 20 -5.04 10.96 7.50
C ARG A 20 -3.69 10.26 7.40
N ASP A 21 -3.62 9.15 6.68
CA ASP A 21 -2.38 8.38 6.47
C ASP A 21 -1.32 9.22 5.73
N LEU A 22 -1.73 10.04 4.76
CA LEU A 22 -0.83 10.95 4.05
C LEU A 22 -0.27 12.06 4.98
N SER A 23 -1.00 12.44 6.03
CA SER A 23 -0.58 13.50 6.97
C SER A 23 0.32 13.00 8.12
N VAL A 24 0.31 11.70 8.43
CA VAL A 24 1.05 11.14 9.58
C VAL A 24 2.47 10.71 9.19
N THR A 25 2.83 10.65 7.90
CA THR A 25 4.22 10.48 7.47
C THR A 25 5.00 11.80 7.56
N PRO A 26 5.89 12.03 8.55
CA PRO A 26 6.79 13.16 8.52
C PRO A 26 7.95 12.77 7.59
N GLY A 27 7.80 13.00 6.28
CA GLY A 27 8.88 12.75 5.32
C GLY A 27 8.48 12.48 3.88
N VAL A 28 7.20 12.20 3.57
CA VAL A 28 6.76 11.99 2.20
C VAL A 28 6.07 13.25 1.68
N SER A 29 6.87 14.29 1.48
CA SER A 29 6.48 15.41 0.61
C SER A 29 6.15 14.85 -0.77
N GLY A 30 4.94 15.15 -1.25
CA GLY A 30 4.33 14.49 -2.40
C GLY A 30 5.23 14.38 -3.63
N GLY A 31 5.13 13.22 -4.28
CA GLY A 31 5.68 13.00 -5.61
C GLY A 31 6.43 11.69 -5.74
N PHE A 32 5.93 10.84 -6.64
CA PHE A 32 6.72 9.87 -7.40
C PHE A 32 7.48 8.81 -6.58
N TRP A 33 6.87 7.63 -6.45
CA TRP A 33 7.63 6.38 -6.24
C TRP A 33 8.39 6.03 -7.53
N GLY A 34 9.39 6.85 -7.85
CA GLY A 34 10.47 6.43 -8.74
C GLY A 34 11.21 5.25 -8.14
N PRO A 35 12.05 4.54 -8.92
CA PRO A 35 12.86 3.45 -8.39
C PRO A 35 13.75 4.01 -7.28
N GLN A 36 13.40 3.72 -6.03
CA GLN A 36 14.27 4.02 -4.90
C GLN A 36 15.37 2.96 -4.94
N ASP A 37 16.52 3.32 -5.49
CA ASP A 37 17.77 2.59 -5.31
C ASP A 37 18.21 2.70 -3.85
N ALA A 38 17.43 2.15 -2.92
CA ALA A 38 17.58 2.39 -1.49
C ALA A 38 17.94 1.07 -0.79
N ALA A 39 19.23 0.76 -0.79
CA ALA A 39 19.82 -0.20 0.14
C ALA A 39 19.89 0.33 1.60
N ALA A 40 19.22 1.46 1.86
CA ALA A 40 19.24 2.15 3.14
C ALA A 40 18.07 1.66 4.00
N PRO A 41 18.24 1.64 5.33
CA PRO A 41 17.16 1.27 6.24
C PRO A 41 15.97 2.22 6.05
N LEU A 42 14.80 1.64 5.76
CA LEU A 42 13.57 2.36 5.51
C LEU A 42 12.73 2.40 6.80
N HIS A 43 12.52 3.59 7.34
CA HIS A 43 11.60 3.79 8.45
C HIS A 43 10.19 4.02 7.92
N THR A 44 9.25 3.14 8.25
CA THR A 44 7.85 3.22 7.82
C THR A 44 6.91 3.16 9.00
N GLN A 45 5.71 3.71 8.83
CA GLN A 45 4.61 3.49 9.76
C GLN A 45 3.66 2.47 9.16
N VAL A 46 3.37 1.40 9.91
CA VAL A 46 2.54 0.28 9.47
C VAL A 46 1.27 0.23 10.32
N ASP A 47 0.11 0.15 9.67
CA ASP A 47 -1.17 -0.11 10.32
C ASP A 47 -1.30 -1.60 10.64
N LEU A 48 -1.46 -1.94 11.92
CA LEU A 48 -1.71 -3.30 12.39
C LEU A 48 -3.21 -3.63 12.47
N GLY A 49 -4.08 -2.65 12.22
CA GLY A 49 -5.53 -2.76 12.22
C GLY A 49 -6.20 -1.83 13.22
N CYS A 50 -7.49 -1.55 13.00
CA CYS A 50 -8.29 -0.65 13.84
C CYS A 50 -7.67 0.74 14.05
N ASN A 51 -7.00 1.30 13.03
CA ASN A 51 -6.23 2.55 13.10
C ASN A 51 -5.11 2.50 14.16
N PHE A 52 -4.47 1.34 14.35
CA PHE A 52 -3.34 1.17 15.25
C PHE A 52 -2.03 1.15 14.47
N PHE A 53 -1.31 2.27 14.53
CA PHE A 53 -0.10 2.49 13.75
C PHE A 53 1.16 2.26 14.57
N VAL A 54 2.11 1.51 14.02
CA VAL A 54 3.41 1.23 14.63
C VAL A 54 4.54 1.63 13.69
N SER A 55 5.57 2.27 14.23
CA SER A 55 6.80 2.56 13.50
C SER A 55 7.64 1.28 13.35
N ALA A 56 7.96 0.92 12.12
CA ALA A 56 8.80 -0.21 11.77
C ALA A 56 10.06 0.28 11.04
N GLU A 57 11.19 -0.36 11.35
CA GLU A 57 12.44 -0.16 10.62
C GLU A 57 12.67 -1.37 9.72
N VAL A 58 12.73 -1.15 8.42
CA VAL A 58 12.95 -2.17 7.40
C VAL A 58 14.40 -2.08 6.91
N PRO A 59 15.26 -3.06 7.23
CA PRO A 59 16.69 -2.99 6.91
C PRO A 59 17.01 -3.14 5.41
N ASP A 60 16.20 -3.87 4.64
CA ASP A 60 16.35 -4.00 3.18
C ASP A 60 14.99 -3.94 2.47
N PRO A 61 14.65 -2.84 1.77
CA PRO A 61 13.37 -2.70 1.08
C PRO A 61 13.36 -3.29 -0.34
N ARG A 62 14.42 -3.99 -0.79
CA ARG A 62 14.52 -4.51 -2.16
C ARG A 62 13.56 -5.66 -2.48
N ARG A 63 13.06 -6.35 -1.46
CA ARG A 63 12.19 -7.52 -1.59
C ARG A 63 10.88 -7.30 -0.86
N VAL A 64 9.79 -7.71 -1.49
CA VAL A 64 8.43 -7.55 -0.97
C VAL A 64 7.67 -8.86 -1.03
N PHE A 65 6.83 -9.11 -0.03
CA PHE A 65 5.94 -10.26 -0.02
C PHE A 65 4.63 -9.90 -0.71
N VAL A 66 4.32 -10.59 -1.81
CA VAL A 66 3.08 -10.41 -2.56
C VAL A 66 2.15 -11.58 -2.28
N ALA A 67 0.93 -11.29 -1.84
CA ALA A 67 -0.10 -12.30 -1.62
C ALA A 67 -0.54 -12.92 -2.95
N LEU A 68 -0.24 -14.21 -3.15
CA LEU A 68 -0.63 -14.94 -4.36
C LEU A 68 -2.11 -15.36 -4.32
N GLY A 69 -2.62 -15.67 -3.12
CA GLY A 69 -3.96 -16.19 -2.86
C GLY A 69 -3.90 -17.45 -2.01
N PHE A 70 -5.04 -17.90 -1.47
CA PHE A 70 -5.13 -19.12 -0.62
C PHE A 70 -4.14 -19.18 0.55
N GLY A 71 -3.72 -18.04 1.10
CA GLY A 71 -2.74 -17.97 2.19
C GLY A 71 -1.28 -18.13 1.76
N PHE A 72 -1.00 -18.17 0.46
CA PHE A 72 0.37 -18.18 -0.06
C PHE A 72 0.89 -16.78 -0.35
N PHE A 73 2.14 -16.55 0.06
CA PHE A 73 2.88 -15.32 -0.16
C PHE A 73 4.17 -15.65 -0.92
N ALA A 74 4.52 -14.85 -1.91
CA ALA A 74 5.77 -14.98 -2.64
C ALA A 74 6.66 -13.76 -2.37
N GLU A 75 7.92 -14.01 -2.06
CA GLU A 75 8.96 -13.00 -1.98
C GLU A 75 9.42 -12.65 -3.40
N LEU A 76 9.17 -11.41 -3.83
CA LEU A 76 9.49 -10.93 -5.16
C LEU A 76 10.35 -9.67 -5.09
N THR A 77 11.12 -9.44 -6.14
CA THR A 77 11.76 -8.13 -6.33
C THR A 77 10.72 -7.09 -6.74
N LEU A 78 11.01 -5.81 -6.48
CA LEU A 78 10.13 -4.70 -6.87
C LEU A 78 9.66 -4.76 -8.36
N PRO A 79 10.55 -4.96 -9.36
CA PRO A 79 10.11 -5.03 -10.76
C PRO A 79 9.25 -6.25 -11.08
N GLU A 80 9.45 -7.38 -10.40
CA GLU A 80 8.61 -8.58 -10.55
C GLU A 80 7.22 -8.36 -9.93
N ALA A 81 7.17 -7.75 -8.74
CA ALA A 81 5.94 -7.42 -8.06
C ALA A 81 5.07 -6.46 -8.90
N LEU A 82 5.67 -5.43 -9.51
CA LEU A 82 4.97 -4.50 -10.40
C LEU A 82 4.35 -5.21 -11.61
N ARG A 83 5.09 -6.09 -12.29
CA ARG A 83 4.55 -6.90 -13.40
C ARG A 83 3.39 -7.80 -12.95
N HIS A 84 3.48 -8.36 -11.75
CA HIS A 84 2.41 -9.19 -11.18
C HIS A 84 1.14 -8.37 -10.90
N LEU A 85 1.29 -7.15 -10.37
CA LEU A 85 0.19 -6.24 -10.11
C LEU A 85 -0.49 -5.78 -11.41
N GLU A 86 0.28 -5.39 -12.43
CA GLU A 86 -0.26 -5.02 -13.75
C GLU A 86 -1.09 -6.15 -14.37
N ARG A 87 -0.59 -7.40 -14.26
CA ARG A 87 -1.32 -8.58 -14.73
C ARG A 87 -2.62 -8.80 -13.94
N ARG A 88 -2.64 -8.56 -12.63
CA ARG A 88 -3.86 -8.70 -11.81
C ARG A 88 -4.87 -7.60 -12.12
N SER A 89 -4.42 -6.36 -12.23
CA SER A 89 -5.27 -5.20 -12.54
C SER A 89 -5.95 -5.36 -13.90
N SER A 90 -5.23 -5.85 -14.92
CA SER A 90 -5.82 -6.10 -16.25
C SER A 90 -6.85 -7.24 -16.26
N LEU A 91 -6.73 -8.23 -15.37
CA LEU A 91 -7.73 -9.30 -15.21
C LEU A 91 -8.99 -8.82 -14.47
N LEU A 92 -8.85 -7.90 -13.51
CA LEU A 92 -9.98 -7.35 -12.75
C LEU A 92 -10.79 -6.30 -13.53
N GLN A 93 -10.18 -5.67 -14.54
CA GLN A 93 -10.85 -4.70 -15.41
C GLN A 93 -11.63 -5.37 -16.57
N ARG A 94 -11.70 -6.70 -16.60
CA ARG A 94 -12.49 -7.50 -17.54
C ARG A 94 -13.70 -8.09 -16.84
#